data_AF-A0ABD1VER4-F1
#
_entry.id   AF-A0ABD1VER4-F1
#
_cell.length_a   1.000
_cell.length_b   1.000
_cell.length_c   1.000
_cell.angle_alpha   90.00
_cell.angle_beta   90.00
_cell.angle_gamma   90.00
#
_symmetry.space_group_name_H-M   'P 1'
#
loop_
_entity.id
_entity.type
_entity.pdbx_description
1 polymer ?
#
loop_
_entity_poly.entity_id
_entity_poly.type
_entity_poly.pdbx_seq_one_letter_code
_entity_poly.pdbx_strand_id
1 'polypeptide(L)'
;MSERIGFSIAGKLSEYAVDPILRKLKYLFRYKSNIQNLRNKVKDLENKITEVQLRVDEAYRNTEVIGPSISEWLQKAVDLKKEIDEVLNTTTSSEMQCLFNRCPNLKSRYLLSRKGHKENC
;
A
#
# COMPACT_ATOMS: atom_id res chain seq x y z
N MET A 1 -12.71 -41.71 -11.70
CA MET A 1 -11.76 -40.60 -11.86
C MET A 1 -12.39 -39.39 -11.20
N SER A 2 -12.14 -39.19 -9.90
CA SER A 2 -12.83 -38.15 -9.12
C SER A 2 -12.06 -36.84 -9.20
N GLU A 3 -12.60 -35.86 -9.91
CA GLU A 3 -12.21 -34.46 -9.79
C GLU A 3 -12.60 -33.98 -8.38
N ARG A 4 -11.64 -34.05 -7.44
CA ARG A 4 -11.77 -33.33 -6.18
C ARG A 4 -11.42 -31.88 -6.47
N ILE A 5 -12.42 -31.08 -6.82
CA ILE A 5 -12.30 -29.62 -6.73
C ILE A 5 -12.22 -29.30 -5.24
N GLY A 6 -10.99 -29.33 -4.71
CA GLY A 6 -10.69 -28.95 -3.34
C GLY A 6 -10.87 -27.44 -3.20
N PHE A 7 -12.08 -26.99 -2.87
CA PHE A 7 -12.33 -25.60 -2.51
C PHE A 7 -11.66 -25.32 -1.16
N SER A 8 -10.42 -24.81 -1.21
CA SER A 8 -9.74 -24.28 -0.04
C SER A 8 -10.51 -23.05 0.47
N ILE A 9 -10.93 -23.10 1.74
CA ILE A 9 -11.64 -22.01 2.44
C ILE A 9 -10.80 -20.73 2.44
N ALA A 10 -9.48 -20.86 2.43
CA ALA A 10 -8.54 -19.73 2.36
C ALA A 10 -8.54 -19.03 0.98
N GLY A 11 -8.78 -19.76 -0.11
CA GLY A 11 -8.75 -19.23 -1.48
C GLY A 11 -9.85 -18.20 -1.76
N LYS A 12 -11.06 -18.42 -1.23
CA LYS A 12 -12.20 -17.50 -1.43
C LYS A 12 -12.11 -16.21 -0.60
N LEU A 13 -11.45 -16.22 0.56
CA LEU A 13 -11.34 -15.06 1.44
C LEU A 13 -10.19 -14.13 1.05
N SER A 14 -9.10 -14.69 0.50
CA SER A 14 -7.90 -13.95 0.12
C SER A 14 -8.12 -13.04 -1.10
N GLU A 15 -8.78 -13.53 -2.16
CA GLU A 15 -8.93 -12.78 -3.40
C GLU A 15 -9.85 -11.55 -3.29
N TYR A 16 -10.89 -11.61 -2.46
CA TYR A 16 -11.90 -10.53 -2.40
C TYR A 16 -11.65 -9.47 -1.32
N ALA A 17 -11.08 -9.84 -0.18
CA ALA A 17 -10.94 -8.91 0.95
C ALA A 17 -9.62 -8.12 0.92
N VAL A 18 -8.56 -8.68 0.33
CA VAL A 18 -7.20 -8.24 0.62
C VAL A 18 -6.50 -7.53 -0.54
N ASP A 19 -6.87 -7.86 -1.77
CA ASP A 19 -6.45 -7.12 -2.97
C ASP A 19 -6.94 -5.66 -3.04
N PRO A 20 -8.18 -5.35 -2.59
CA PRO A 20 -8.65 -3.96 -2.51
C PRO A 20 -7.83 -3.10 -1.53
N ILE A 21 -7.28 -3.69 -0.47
CA ILE A 21 -6.46 -2.98 0.53
C ILE A 21 -5.13 -2.56 -0.08
N LEU A 22 -4.45 -3.49 -0.77
CA LEU A 22 -3.20 -3.20 -1.49
C LEU A 22 -3.40 -2.12 -2.54
N ARG A 23 -4.48 -2.19 -3.32
CA ARG A 23 -4.80 -1.17 -4.34
C ARG A 23 -5.03 0.20 -3.72
N LYS A 24 -5.79 0.28 -2.61
CA LYS A 24 -6.03 1.54 -1.89
C LYS A 24 -4.73 2.13 -1.35
N LEU A 25 -3.86 1.31 -0.75
CA LEU A 25 -2.57 1.77 -0.24
C LEU A 25 -1.66 2.30 -1.34
N LYS A 26 -1.50 1.56 -2.45
CA LYS A 26 -0.75 2.02 -3.63
C LYS A 26 -1.27 3.36 -4.15
N TYR A 27 -2.59 3.52 -4.22
CA TYR A 27 -3.18 4.79 -4.66
C TYR A 27 -2.92 5.94 -3.67
N LEU A 28 -3.13 5.70 -2.36
CA LEU A 28 -2.93 6.71 -1.32
C LEU A 28 -1.47 7.17 -1.26
N PHE A 29 -0.54 6.21 -1.35
CA PHE A 29 0.89 6.44 -1.45
C PHE A 29 1.25 7.29 -2.68
N ARG A 30 0.72 6.94 -3.85
CA ARG A 30 1.08 7.62 -5.11
C ARG A 30 0.46 9.01 -5.28
N TYR A 31 -0.74 9.24 -4.76
CA TYR A 31 -1.53 10.39 -5.23
C TYR A 31 -1.88 11.44 -4.18
N LYS A 32 -2.48 11.12 -3.02
CA LYS A 32 -3.26 12.16 -2.29
C LYS A 32 -3.56 11.94 -0.79
N SER A 33 -2.75 11.23 0.00
CA SER A 33 -3.13 10.99 1.42
C SER A 33 -2.37 11.83 2.44
N ASN A 34 -3.08 12.25 3.49
CA ASN A 34 -2.46 12.68 4.75
C ASN A 34 -1.59 11.54 5.31
N ILE A 35 -0.38 11.87 5.78
CA ILE A 35 0.59 10.97 6.40
C ILE A 35 -0.06 10.11 7.49
N GLN A 36 -0.91 10.69 8.33
CA GLN A 36 -1.58 9.98 9.43
C GLN A 36 -2.53 8.91 8.89
N ASN A 37 -3.28 9.21 7.83
CA ASN A 37 -4.16 8.24 7.19
C ASN A 37 -3.34 7.13 6.51
N LEU A 38 -2.21 7.47 5.89
CA LEU A 38 -1.29 6.49 5.32
C LEU A 38 -0.73 5.55 6.40
N ARG A 39 -0.25 6.10 7.52
CA ARG A 39 0.24 5.32 8.69
C ARG A 39 -0.83 4.38 9.23
N ASN A 40 -2.06 4.87 9.40
CA ASN A 40 -3.17 4.04 9.87
C ASN A 40 -3.45 2.87 8.91
N LYS A 41 -3.42 3.12 7.60
CA LYS A 41 -3.64 2.08 6.58
C LYS A 41 -2.50 1.07 6.48
N VAL A 42 -1.26 1.49 6.71
CA VAL A 42 -0.11 0.58 6.81
C VAL A 42 -0.27 -0.34 8.02
N LYS A 43 -0.72 0.18 9.16
CA LYS A 43 -1.02 -0.63 10.34
C LYS A 43 -2.15 -1.64 10.09
N ASP A 44 -3.21 -1.23 9.37
CA ASP A 44 -4.27 -2.15 8.94
C ASP A 44 -3.72 -3.29 8.08
N LEU A 45 -2.80 -2.98 7.15
CA LEU A 45 -2.14 -3.97 6.29
C LEU A 45 -1.27 -4.94 7.10
N GLU A 46 -0.48 -4.44 8.06
CA GLU A 46 0.36 -5.27 8.92
C GLU A 46 -0.46 -6.30 9.72
N ASN A 47 -1.58 -5.87 10.30
CA ASN A 47 -2.50 -6.78 10.98
C ASN A 47 -3.04 -7.87 10.04
N LYS A 48 -3.32 -7.52 8.78
CA LYS A 48 -3.81 -8.46 7.76
C LYS A 48 -2.74 -9.44 7.29
N ILE A 49 -1.49 -8.98 7.13
CA ILE A 49 -0.36 -9.88 6.85
C ILE A 49 -0.25 -10.92 7.96
N THR A 50 -0.24 -10.49 9.22
CA THR A 50 -0.17 -11.39 10.38
C THR A 50 -1.33 -12.37 10.42
N GLU A 51 -2.56 -11.91 10.18
CA GLU A 51 -3.75 -12.77 10.15
C GLU A 51 -3.67 -13.83 9.05
N VAL A 52 -3.24 -13.45 7.84
CA VAL A 52 -3.08 -14.40 6.73
C VAL A 52 -1.95 -15.39 7.01
N GLN A 53 -0.83 -14.93 7.58
CA GLN A 53 0.28 -15.81 7.94
C GLN A 53 -0.14 -16.87 8.97
N LEU A 54 -0.89 -16.47 10.01
CA LEU A 54 -1.40 -17.42 11.00
C LEU A 54 -2.30 -18.50 10.37
N ARG A 55 -3.16 -18.12 9.42
CA ARG A 55 -4.01 -19.07 8.70
C ARG A 55 -3.21 -19.98 7.77
N VAL A 56 -2.15 -19.46 7.15
CA VAL A 56 -1.20 -20.25 6.34
C VAL A 56 -0.49 -21.28 7.22
N ASP A 57 -0.02 -20.88 8.39
CA ASP A 57 0.65 -21.78 9.33
C ASP A 57 -0.31 -22.87 9.87
N GLU A 58 -1.57 -22.52 10.14
CA GLU A 58 -2.63 -23.45 10.52
C GLU A 58 -2.93 -24.45 9.40
N ALA A 59 -3.13 -23.98 8.17
CA ALA A 59 -3.34 -24.81 7.00
C ALA A 59 -2.18 -25.80 6.78
N TYR A 60 -0.94 -25.33 6.97
CA TYR A 60 0.25 -26.18 6.87
C TYR A 60 0.24 -27.29 7.94
N ARG A 61 -0.09 -26.98 9.20
CA ARG A 61 -0.22 -27.98 10.28
C ARG A 61 -1.33 -29.00 9.99
N ASN A 62 -2.39 -28.57 9.32
CA ASN A 62 -3.50 -29.42 8.91
C ASN A 62 -3.23 -30.15 7.58
N THR A 63 -2.02 -30.06 7.01
CA THR A 63 -1.66 -30.64 5.70
C THR A 63 -2.57 -30.19 4.55
N GLU A 64 -3.16 -29.01 4.67
CA GLU A 64 -4.00 -28.41 3.65
C GLU A 64 -3.14 -27.77 2.55
N VAL A 65 -3.68 -27.77 1.32
CA VAL A 65 -3.03 -27.11 0.19
C VAL A 65 -3.27 -25.62 0.26
N ILE A 66 -2.18 -24.85 0.33
CA ILE A 66 -2.19 -23.38 0.25
C ILE A 66 -2.12 -22.99 -1.23
N GLY A 67 -3.06 -22.15 -1.66
CA GLY A 67 -3.09 -21.67 -3.04
C GLY A 67 -1.94 -20.69 -3.35
N PRO A 68 -1.39 -20.70 -4.58
CA PRO A 68 -0.28 -19.82 -4.97
C PRO A 68 -0.64 -18.32 -4.85
N SER A 69 -1.92 -17.96 -5.04
CA SER A 69 -2.41 -16.59 -4.89
C SER A 69 -2.17 -16.01 -3.49
N ILE A 70 -2.18 -16.85 -2.44
CA ILE A 70 -1.95 -16.41 -1.05
C ILE A 70 -0.49 -16.01 -0.85
N SER A 71 0.43 -16.80 -1.39
CA SER A 71 1.88 -16.51 -1.33
C SER A 71 2.22 -15.25 -2.12
N GLU A 72 1.67 -15.11 -3.34
CA GLU A 72 1.86 -13.91 -4.16
C GLU A 72 1.31 -12.65 -3.47
N TRP A 73 0.14 -12.78 -2.82
CA TRP A 73 -0.45 -11.69 -2.06
C TRP A 73 0.44 -11.27 -0.88
N LEU A 74 0.92 -12.23 -0.07
CA LEU A 74 1.82 -11.97 1.06
C LEU A 74 3.08 -11.22 0.61
N GLN A 75 3.70 -11.67 -0.47
CA GLN A 75 4.88 -11.02 -1.03
C GLN A 75 4.59 -9.56 -1.42
N LYS A 76 3.53 -9.33 -2.20
CA LYS A 76 3.12 -7.97 -2.62
C LYS A 76 2.80 -7.06 -1.43
N ALA A 77 2.23 -7.62 -0.36
CA ALA A 77 1.88 -6.87 0.85
C ALA A 77 3.11 -6.45 1.63
N VAL A 78 4.08 -7.36 1.81
CA VAL A 78 5.36 -7.08 2.47
C VAL A 78 6.17 -6.05 1.68
N ASP A 79 6.26 -6.21 0.36
CA ASP A 79 6.99 -5.28 -0.50
C ASP A 79 6.38 -3.87 -0.47
N LEU A 80 5.05 -3.77 -0.53
CA LEU A 80 4.36 -2.49 -0.46
C LEU A 80 4.54 -1.82 0.91
N LYS A 81 4.50 -2.59 2.00
CA LYS A 81 4.77 -2.06 3.34
C LYS A 81 6.18 -1.47 3.40
N LYS A 82 7.18 -2.21 2.91
CA LYS A 82 8.58 -1.76 2.89
C LYS A 82 8.76 -0.46 2.09
N GLU A 83 8.16 -0.39 0.90
CA GLU A 83 8.21 0.82 0.05
C GLU A 83 7.61 2.04 0.78
N ILE A 84 6.48 1.85 1.47
CA ILE A 84 5.85 2.93 2.22
C ILE A 84 6.69 3.33 3.44
N ASP A 85 7.23 2.36 4.19
CA ASP A 85 8.06 2.62 5.36
C ASP A 85 9.37 3.35 4.98
N GLU A 86 10.00 2.99 3.87
CA GLU A 86 11.16 3.72 3.33
C GLU A 86 10.82 5.17 3.05
N VAL A 87 9.70 5.45 2.37
CA VAL A 87 9.27 6.84 2.11
C VAL A 87 8.92 7.58 3.39
N LEU A 88 8.25 6.93 4.34
CA LEU A 88 7.89 7.54 5.62
C LEU A 88 9.10 7.85 6.50
N ASN A 89 10.19 7.08 6.38
CA ASN A 89 11.42 7.25 7.15
C ASN A 89 12.43 8.20 6.48
N THR A 90 12.48 8.22 5.15
CA THR A 90 13.40 9.07 4.38
C THR A 90 12.90 10.50 4.20
N THR A 91 11.58 10.71 4.25
CA THR A 91 10.99 12.03 4.05
C THR A 91 10.77 12.70 5.40
N THR A 92 11.38 13.88 5.62
CA THR A 92 11.17 14.63 6.88
C THR A 92 9.72 15.07 7.03
N SER A 93 9.28 15.34 8.27
CA SER A 93 7.91 15.79 8.55
C SER A 93 7.53 17.04 7.73
N SER A 94 8.47 17.97 7.54
CA SER A 94 8.30 19.18 6.72
C SER A 94 8.21 18.89 5.21
N GLU A 95 9.03 17.99 4.68
CA GLU A 95 8.99 17.59 3.26
C GLU A 95 7.71 16.84 2.90
N MET A 96 7.25 15.94 3.77
CA MET A 96 5.96 15.26 3.57
C MET A 96 4.78 16.23 3.67
N GLN A 97 4.82 17.19 4.60
CA GLN A 97 3.79 18.23 4.70
C GLN A 97 3.70 19.06 3.41
N CYS A 98 4.85 19.28 2.76
CA CYS A 98 4.94 20.03 1.52
C CYS A 98 4.41 19.24 0.31
N LEU A 99 4.77 17.95 0.19
CA LEU A 99 4.33 17.06 -0.89
C LEU A 99 2.84 16.75 -0.86
N PHE A 100 2.30 16.46 0.32
CA PHE A 100 0.91 15.99 0.46
C PHE A 100 -0.08 17.10 0.84
N ASN A 101 0.39 18.20 1.42
CA ASN A 101 -0.47 19.19 2.06
C ASN A 101 -0.28 20.63 1.56
N ARG A 102 0.07 20.81 0.27
CA ARG A 102 -0.01 22.10 -0.42
C ARG A 102 1.08 23.06 0.06
N CYS A 103 2.34 22.85 -0.34
CA CYS A 103 3.38 23.88 -0.19
C CYS A 103 2.85 25.24 -0.71
N PRO A 104 2.70 26.29 0.14
CA PRO A 104 2.38 27.63 -0.36
C PRO A 104 3.46 28.14 -1.34
N ASN A 105 4.69 27.61 -1.20
CA ASN A 105 5.84 27.95 -2.02
C ASN A 105 5.85 27.37 -3.45
N LEU A 106 4.99 26.42 -3.79
CA LEU A 106 4.91 25.90 -5.17
C LEU A 106 4.02 26.81 -6.04
N LYS A 107 2.90 27.28 -5.50
CA LYS A 107 2.04 28.26 -6.18
C LYS A 107 2.76 29.59 -6.37
N SER A 108 3.49 30.07 -5.36
CA SER A 108 4.29 31.29 -5.49
C SER A 108 5.44 31.11 -6.50
N ARG A 109 6.18 29.99 -6.47
CA ARG A 109 7.20 29.68 -7.50
C ARG A 109 6.63 29.62 -8.91
N TYR A 110 5.48 28.99 -9.09
CA TYR A 110 4.79 28.95 -10.40
C TYR A 110 4.40 30.36 -10.88
N LEU A 111 3.83 31.18 -9.99
CA LEU A 111 3.46 32.56 -10.31
C LEU A 111 4.68 33.45 -10.59
N LEU A 112 5.79 33.26 -9.88
CA LEU A 112 7.06 33.97 -10.11
C LEU A 112 7.71 33.57 -11.43
N SER A 113 7.79 32.27 -11.73
CA SER A 113 8.30 31.76 -13.01
C SER A 113 7.48 32.28 -14.20
N ARG A 114 6.16 32.37 -14.05
CA ARG A 114 5.28 32.97 -15.06
C ARG A 114 5.40 34.50 -15.17
N LYS A 115 5.73 35.20 -14.08
CA LYS A 115 5.96 36.66 -14.09
C LYS A 115 7.34 37.04 -14.65
N GLY A 116 8.33 36.15 -14.56
CA GLY A 116 9.66 36.35 -15.13
C GLY A 116 9.75 36.31 -16.66
N HIS A 117 8.64 36.00 -17.37
CA HIS A 117 8.59 35.96 -18.83
C HIS A 117 8.12 37.28 -19.46
N LYS A 118 8.32 38.41 -18.77
CA LYS A 118 7.95 39.73 -19.29
C LYS A 118 8.87 40.86 -18.82
N GLU A 119 10.17 40.71 -18.98
CA GLU A 119 11.10 41.84 -19.10
C GLU A 119 12.12 41.52 -20.19
N ASN A 120 11.76 41.87 -21.42
CA ASN A 120 12.63 42.16 -22.55
C ASN A 120 11.88 43.21 -23.38
N CYS A 121 12.09 44.48 -23.02
CA CYS A 121 12.08 45.67 -23.87
C CYS A 121 12.49 46.87 -23.01
#